data_AF-A0A3B3U3R5-F1
#
_entry.id   AF-A0A3B3U3R5-F1
#
_cell.length_a   1.000
_cell.length_b   1.000
_cell.length_c   1.000
_cell.angle_alpha   90.00
_cell.angle_beta   90.00
_cell.angle_gamma   90.00
#
_symmetry.space_group_name_H-M   'P 1'
#
loop_
_entity.id
_entity.type
_entity.pdbx_description
1 polymer ?
#
loop_
_entity_poly.entity_id
_entity_poly.type
_entity_poly.pdbx_seq_one_letter_code
_entity_poly.pdbx_strand_id
1 'polypeptide(L)'
;WQPLKRRKTLCEHHRDSVPTTSPDGVTLFGAYVPQCDENGLYVPKQCHGSTGYCWCVDSRGQERTATRTGPGLPSIDCRFGETLNLIRSII
;
A
#
# COMPACT_ATOMS: atom_id res chain seq x y z
N TRP A 1 -33.13 -10.46 5.75
CA TRP A 1 -32.55 -9.45 4.86
C TRP A 1 -31.04 -9.51 4.93
N GLN A 2 -30.37 -10.13 3.95
CA GLN A 2 -28.90 -10.10 3.86
C GLN A 2 -28.53 -8.88 3.03
N PRO A 3 -27.65 -7.98 3.51
CA PRO A 3 -27.26 -6.82 2.72
C PRO A 3 -26.53 -7.31 1.47
N LEU A 4 -26.77 -6.66 0.34
CA LEU A 4 -26.05 -6.91 -0.92
C LEU A 4 -24.54 -6.84 -0.63
N LYS A 5 -23.88 -8.00 -0.59
CA LYS A 5 -22.45 -8.09 -0.33
C LYS A 5 -21.76 -7.44 -1.52
N ARG A 6 -21.30 -6.19 -1.35
CA ARG A 6 -20.60 -5.44 -2.39
C ARG A 6 -19.44 -6.28 -2.93
N ARG A 7 -19.29 -6.34 -4.25
CA ARG A 7 -18.13 -6.97 -4.87
C ARG A 7 -16.87 -6.27 -4.37
N LYS A 8 -15.92 -7.04 -3.84
CA LYS A 8 -14.64 -6.51 -3.35
C LYS A 8 -13.81 -5.93 -4.49
N THR A 9 -13.09 -4.86 -4.22
CA THR A 9 -12.08 -4.31 -5.12
C THR A 9 -10.78 -5.11 -5.05
N LEU A 10 -9.81 -4.75 -5.89
CA LEU A 10 -8.49 -5.36 -5.87
C LEU A 10 -7.76 -5.14 -4.54
N CYS A 11 -7.81 -3.92 -3.98
CA CYS A 11 -7.15 -3.63 -2.70
C CYS A 11 -7.80 -4.40 -1.56
N GLU A 12 -9.13 -4.44 -1.50
CA GLU A 12 -9.84 -5.19 -0.47
C GLU A 12 -9.57 -6.69 -0.57
N HIS A 13 -9.57 -7.24 -1.79
CA HIS A 13 -9.22 -8.64 -1.99
C HIS A 13 -7.79 -8.94 -1.53
N HIS A 14 -6.83 -8.08 -1.88
CA HIS A 14 -5.44 -8.23 -1.45
C HIS A 14 -5.34 -8.16 0.08
N ARG A 15 -5.95 -7.15 0.71
CA ARG A 15 -6.00 -6.99 2.17
C ARG A 15 -6.49 -8.24 2.87
N ASP A 16 -7.59 -8.80 2.38
CA ASP A 16 -8.25 -9.95 3.01
C ASP A 16 -7.55 -11.28 2.70
N SER A 17 -6.64 -11.29 1.71
CA SER A 17 -5.82 -12.45 1.36
C SER A 17 -4.49 -12.49 2.13
N VAL A 18 -4.13 -11.44 2.87
CA VAL A 18 -2.88 -11.42 3.64
C VAL A 18 -2.98 -12.44 4.78
N PRO A 19 -2.06 -13.41 4.86
CA PRO A 19 -2.04 -14.36 5.96
C PRO A 19 -1.72 -13.65 7.27
N THR A 20 -2.69 -13.63 8.18
CA THR A 20 -2.49 -13.16 9.57
C THR A 20 -2.23 -14.30 10.53
N THR A 21 -2.30 -15.54 10.05
CA THR A 21 -2.19 -16.75 10.88
C THR A 21 -1.50 -17.86 10.08
N SER A 22 -0.59 -18.58 10.74
CA SER A 22 0.02 -19.81 10.25
C SER A 22 -1.02 -20.95 10.15
N PRO A 23 -0.81 -21.98 9.33
CA PRO A 23 -1.62 -23.22 9.36
C PRO A 23 -1.77 -23.82 10.78
N ASP A 24 -0.79 -23.62 11.65
CA ASP A 24 -0.80 -24.12 13.04
C ASP A 24 -1.58 -23.21 14.02
N GLY A 25 -2.30 -22.20 13.53
CA GLY A 25 -3.09 -21.28 14.36
C GLY A 25 -2.29 -20.16 15.03
N VAL A 26 -1.01 -20.00 14.68
CA VAL A 26 -0.14 -18.94 15.24
C VAL A 26 -0.36 -17.62 14.50
N THR A 27 -0.69 -16.54 15.22
CA THR A 27 -0.82 -15.21 14.63
C THR A 27 0.53 -14.70 14.10
N LEU A 28 0.56 -14.36 12.81
CA LEU A 28 1.71 -13.79 12.11
C LEU A 28 1.67 -12.27 12.23
N PHE A 29 2.49 -11.73 13.13
CA PHE A 29 2.63 -10.29 13.29
C PHE A 29 3.59 -9.72 12.25
N GLY A 30 3.29 -8.49 11.82
CA GLY A 30 4.17 -7.73 10.96
C GLY A 30 4.14 -8.07 9.48
N ALA A 31 3.16 -8.85 9.02
CA ALA A 31 2.84 -8.91 7.59
C ALA A 31 2.44 -7.52 7.07
N TYR A 32 2.79 -7.23 5.81
CA TYR A 32 2.29 -6.04 5.16
C TYR A 32 0.83 -6.24 4.76
N VAL A 33 -0.04 -5.35 5.24
CA VAL A 33 -1.44 -5.30 4.89
C VAL A 33 -1.67 -4.02 4.09
N PRO A 34 -2.15 -4.09 2.84
CA PRO A 34 -2.35 -2.91 2.02
C PRO A 34 -3.43 -1.99 2.61
N GLN A 35 -3.15 -0.70 2.62
CA GLN A 35 -4.10 0.35 2.90
C GLN A 35 -5.02 0.61 1.71
N CYS A 36 -6.33 0.62 1.96
CA CYS A 36 -7.36 0.95 0.98
C CYS A 36 -8.12 2.20 1.43
N ASP A 37 -8.56 3.03 0.50
CA ASP A 37 -9.42 4.19 0.75
C ASP A 37 -10.90 3.79 0.96
N GLU A 38 -11.77 4.78 1.16
CA GLU A 38 -13.21 4.60 1.36
C GLU A 38 -13.93 3.93 0.17
N ASN A 39 -13.36 4.03 -1.04
CA ASN A 39 -13.89 3.38 -2.23
C ASN A 39 -13.35 1.95 -2.40
N GLY A 40 -12.38 1.56 -1.57
CA GLY A 40 -11.63 0.32 -1.68
C GLY A 40 -10.51 0.37 -2.72
N LEU A 41 -10.10 1.55 -3.19
CA LEU A 41 -8.91 1.68 -4.04
C LEU A 41 -7.64 1.69 -3.18
N TYR A 42 -6.49 1.38 -3.77
CA TYR A 42 -5.23 1.52 -3.06
C TYR A 42 -4.97 2.99 -2.70
N VAL A 43 -4.56 3.22 -1.46
CA VAL A 43 -4.03 4.54 -1.10
C VAL A 43 -2.71 4.72 -1.87
N PRO A 44 -2.48 5.86 -2.55
CA PRO A 44 -1.25 6.03 -3.34
C PRO A 44 0.03 5.86 -2.54
N LYS A 45 0.00 6.18 -1.24
CA LYS A 45 1.09 5.95 -0.29
C LYS A 45 0.76 4.74 0.59
N GLN A 46 1.54 3.69 0.48
CA GLN A 46 1.45 2.50 1.32
C GLN A 46 2.57 2.52 2.36
N CYS A 47 2.30 1.99 3.54
CA CYS A 47 3.29 1.88 4.61
C CYS A 47 3.25 0.50 5.25
N HIS A 48 4.41 -0.08 5.50
CA HIS A 48 4.55 -1.32 6.24
C HIS A 48 4.71 -1.01 7.73
N GLY A 49 3.61 -1.11 8.49
CA GLY A 49 3.56 -0.65 9.88
C GLY A 49 4.60 -1.29 10.82
N SER A 50 5.02 -2.54 10.58
CA SER A 50 6.00 -3.22 11.42
C SER A 50 7.45 -2.85 11.14
N THR A 51 7.77 -2.46 9.91
CA THR A 51 9.14 -2.09 9.51
C THR A 51 9.33 -0.57 9.39
N GLY A 52 8.24 0.18 9.32
CA GLY A 52 8.21 1.62 9.15
C GLY A 52 8.58 2.10 7.74
N TYR A 53 8.68 1.19 6.76
CA TYR A 53 8.91 1.57 5.36
C TYR A 53 7.63 2.08 4.72
N CYS A 54 7.74 3.08 3.83
CA CYS A 54 6.63 3.56 3.01
C CYS A 54 7.05 3.67 1.55
N TRP A 55 6.12 3.47 0.61
CA TRP A 55 6.34 3.57 -0.83
C TRP A 55 5.09 4.04 -1.55
N CYS A 56 5.24 4.45 -2.82
CA CYS A 56 4.10 4.78 -3.66
C CYS A 56 3.65 3.57 -4.47
N VAL A 57 2.35 3.44 -4.69
CA VAL A 57 1.77 2.39 -5.54
C VAL A 57 0.94 2.96 -6.69
N ASP A 58 0.79 2.18 -7.77
CA ASP A 58 -0.18 2.42 -8.83
C ASP A 58 -1.61 2.01 -8.42
N SER A 59 -2.59 2.18 -9.30
CA SER A 59 -3.99 1.79 -9.05
C SER A 59 -4.20 0.29 -8.86
N ARG A 60 -3.19 -0.53 -9.20
CA ARG A 60 -3.19 -1.99 -8.99
C ARG A 60 -2.45 -2.40 -7.71
N GLY A 61 -1.90 -1.44 -6.97
CA GLY A 61 -1.13 -1.69 -5.76
C GLY A 61 0.34 -2.06 -6.01
N GLN A 62 0.84 -1.88 -7.23
CA GLN A 62 2.24 -2.15 -7.57
C GLN A 62 3.11 -0.97 -7.18
N GLU A 63 4.20 -1.25 -6.50
CA GLU A 63 5.17 -0.24 -6.09
C GLU A 63 5.79 0.47 -7.29
N ARG A 64 5.91 1.80 -7.18
CA ARG A 64 6.60 2.64 -8.15
C ARG A 64 8.09 2.68 -7.82
N THR A 65 8.93 2.50 -8.84
CA THR A 65 10.39 2.52 -8.70
C THR A 65 10.88 3.78 -8.00
N ALA A 66 11.87 3.62 -7.12
CA ALA A 66 12.53 4.70 -6.37
C ALA A 66 11.61 5.52 -5.44
N THR A 67 10.50 4.95 -4.97
CA THR A 67 9.60 5.62 -4.01
C THR A 67 9.68 5.09 -2.59
N ARG A 68 10.41 3.98 -2.36
CA ARG A 68 10.57 3.38 -1.04
C ARG A 68 11.43 4.23 -0.12
N THR A 69 10.90 4.52 1.05
CA THR A 69 11.53 5.30 2.12
C THR A 69 11.55 4.48 3.39
N GLY A 70 12.65 4.57 4.14
CA GLY A 70 12.83 3.87 5.41
C GLY A 70 12.17 4.59 6.59
N PRO A 71 12.12 3.94 7.77
CA PRO A 71 11.60 4.54 8.99
C PRO A 71 12.36 5.83 9.33
N GLY A 72 11.62 6.87 9.72
CA GLY A 72 12.18 8.17 10.09
C GLY A 72 12.64 9.05 8.93
N LEU A 73 12.57 8.57 7.69
CA LEU A 73 12.82 9.39 6.50
C LEU A 73 11.54 10.09 6.04
N PRO A 74 11.65 11.29 5.44
CA PRO A 74 10.50 11.96 4.85
C PRO A 74 9.91 11.09 3.73
N SER A 75 8.61 10.82 3.79
CA SER A 75 7.90 10.10 2.74
C SER A 75 7.76 10.97 1.49
N ILE A 76 8.00 10.40 0.31
CA ILE A 76 7.74 11.06 -0.97
C ILE A 76 6.23 11.32 -1.16
N ASP A 77 5.88 12.41 -1.86
CA ASP A 77 4.49 12.68 -2.23
C ASP A 77 4.08 11.83 -3.45
N CYS A 78 3.20 10.87 -3.20
CA CYS A 78 2.71 9.93 -4.21
C CYS A 78 1.69 10.52 -5.19
N ARG A 79 1.25 11.77 -4.99
CA ARG A 79 0.35 12.48 -5.91
C ARG A 79 1.09 13.11 -7.09
N PHE A 80 2.37 13.44 -6.93
CA PHE A 80 3.17 14.17 -7.94
C PHE A 80 4.10 13.24 -8.72
N GLY A 81 3.51 12.20 -9.30
CA GLY A 81 4.25 11.13 -9.97
C GLY A 81 4.97 11.47 -11.28
N GLU A 82 5.07 12.72 -11.72
CA GLU A 82 5.74 13.08 -12.98
C GLU A 82 6.68 14.30 -12.85
N THR A 83 6.43 15.23 -11.92
CA THR A 83 7.09 16.55 -11.97
C THR A 83 8.45 16.62 -11.26
N LEU A 84 8.71 15.82 -10.22
CA LEU A 84 9.96 15.89 -9.45
C LEU A 84 11.15 15.17 -10.11
N ASN A 85 10.88 14.24 -11.03
CA ASN A 85 11.92 13.61 -11.84
C ASN A 85 12.40 14.51 -12.98
N LEU A 86 11.58 15.48 -13.41
CA LEU A 86 11.95 16.44 -14.45
C LEU A 86 12.94 17.50 -13.91
N ILE A 87 12.75 17.95 -12.67
CA ILE A 87 13.63 18.97 -12.04
C ILE A 87 14.98 18.42 -11.60
N ARG A 88 15.16 17.10 -11.48
CA ARG A 88 16.49 16.48 -11.23
C ARG A 88 17.31 16.27 -12.51
N SER A 89 16.72 16.44 -13.69
CA SER A 89 17.42 16.36 -14.99
C SER A 89 17.74 17.73 -15.60
N ILE A 90 17.43 18.83 -14.89
CA ILE A 90 17.64 20.22 -15.35
C ILE A 90 18.63 20.97 -14.41
N ILE A 91 19.38 20.25 -13.56
CA ILE A 91 20.51 20.79 -12.79
C ILE A 91 21.80 20.12 -13.26
#